data_AF-A0A0R2M015-F1
#
_entry.id   AF-A0A0R2M015-F1
#
_cell.length_a   1.000
_cell.length_b   1.000
_cell.length_c   1.000
_cell.angle_alpha   90.00
_cell.angle_beta   90.00
_cell.angle_gamma   90.00
#
_symmetry.space_group_name_H-M   'P 1'
#
loop_
_entity.id
_entity.type
_entity.pdbx_description
1 polymer ?
#
loop_
_entity_poly.entity_id
_entity_poly.type
_entity_poly.pdbx_seq_one_letter_code
_entity_poly.pdbx_strand_id
1 'polypeptide(L)'
;MVTTLLTPAENRFLQLSQPALQLPDLTRVMPLLREHPTVKTTSDFLPRSARDLLTDQRVDWLLQGSRVWKLLARLPYAINASEHRTDWTHCALCHKPVRYEYHVVLRTDGQEIVVGSECVKKFMSDEMQYLMAITTEDNFHAVAQYDDLTAHYPQVPEILWDQTALPNLPQAQHGRHRWVRRGTQTTVDGYLKHRQQRLPQAELTPYLTEYTQLTELDQKAARALARQQVQQDEVAKKRAEREAAAAWKSAATQESAAVQALRASQPYRDYLATVAALIVQHLPLTTFKARLAEIAQPRSLKKLVNSYQLGVMATEFDRSGKIAAARLQIVPRYLVADLNRRVRFRAKQRQRDWVDDLFNVAIGFALTPAERREQLQPLREPWEGRQVPAQVFIDCESLRAELEAGKSLPASWPTELTQAFTERLALQPQQGWVPARKNHVTPSQLRQLTAGKSDFTAVQTAYRRLYALPEADEAITLSALHQYYLRQRDREEQRQDTTQALLRELMK
;
A
#
# COMPACT_ATOMS: atom_id res chain seq x y z
N MET A 1 -30.78 -18.54 16.21
CA MET A 1 -29.86 -17.78 15.33
C MET A 1 -30.65 -17.29 14.12
N VAL A 2 -30.56 -16.01 13.77
CA VAL A 2 -31.32 -15.44 12.66
C VAL A 2 -30.77 -16.01 11.34
N THR A 3 -31.60 -16.75 10.61
CA THR A 3 -31.24 -17.42 9.34
C THR A 3 -31.38 -16.51 8.13
N THR A 4 -32.15 -15.42 8.23
CA THR A 4 -32.43 -14.47 7.13
C THR A 4 -31.75 -13.13 7.42
N LEU A 5 -30.82 -12.73 6.57
CA LEU A 5 -30.13 -11.44 6.66
C LEU A 5 -30.97 -10.29 6.09
N LEU A 6 -31.63 -10.51 4.95
CA LEU A 6 -32.57 -9.58 4.35
C LEU A 6 -33.79 -10.34 3.83
N THR A 7 -34.98 -9.92 4.25
CA THR A 7 -36.24 -10.32 3.62
C THR A 7 -36.37 -9.68 2.23
N PRO A 8 -37.23 -10.22 1.34
CA PRO A 8 -37.49 -9.60 0.03
C PRO A 8 -37.83 -8.13 0.09
N ALA A 9 -38.66 -7.72 1.06
CA ALA A 9 -39.08 -6.33 1.20
C ALA A 9 -37.93 -5.42 1.71
N GLU A 10 -37.09 -5.90 2.62
CA GLU A 10 -35.90 -5.17 3.10
C GLU A 10 -34.88 -4.98 1.97
N ASN A 11 -34.62 -6.04 1.21
CA ASN A 11 -33.72 -5.97 0.06
C ASN A 11 -34.25 -4.99 -1.00
N ARG A 12 -35.54 -5.10 -1.35
CA ARG A 12 -36.18 -4.20 -2.31
C ARG A 12 -36.16 -2.74 -1.84
N PHE A 13 -36.40 -2.50 -0.56
CA PHE A 13 -36.33 -1.16 0.04
C PHE A 13 -34.92 -0.56 -0.07
N LEU A 14 -33.88 -1.33 0.23
CA LEU A 14 -32.49 -0.88 0.05
C LEU A 14 -32.17 -0.59 -1.41
N GLN A 15 -32.61 -1.42 -2.35
CA GLN A 15 -32.38 -1.19 -3.78
C GLN A 15 -33.02 0.11 -4.27
N LEU A 16 -34.24 0.40 -3.84
CA LEU A 16 -34.95 1.64 -4.20
C LEU A 16 -34.34 2.87 -3.52
N SER A 17 -33.81 2.71 -2.30
CA SER A 17 -33.22 3.82 -1.53
C SER A 17 -31.76 4.10 -1.91
N GLN A 18 -31.05 3.13 -2.50
CA GLN A 18 -29.61 3.23 -2.77
C GLN A 18 -29.20 4.46 -3.59
N PRO A 19 -29.94 4.92 -4.62
CA PRO A 19 -29.59 6.13 -5.36
C PRO A 19 -29.47 7.38 -4.48
N ALA A 20 -30.31 7.49 -3.44
CA ALA A 20 -30.30 8.64 -2.53
C ALA A 20 -29.28 8.50 -1.38
N LEU A 21 -28.94 7.28 -0.97
CA LEU A 21 -28.08 7.04 0.19
C LEU A 21 -26.59 7.24 -0.10
N GLN A 22 -26.15 7.08 -1.36
CA GLN A 22 -24.74 7.23 -1.77
C GLN A 22 -23.72 6.46 -0.92
N LEU A 23 -24.13 5.36 -0.29
CA LEU A 23 -23.27 4.54 0.58
C LEU A 23 -22.37 3.63 -0.28
N PRO A 24 -21.03 3.78 -0.24
CA PRO A 24 -20.13 2.99 -1.09
C PRO A 24 -20.22 1.49 -0.83
N ASP A 25 -20.35 1.10 0.44
CA ASP A 25 -20.44 -0.29 0.85
C ASP A 25 -21.74 -0.97 0.42
N LEU A 26 -22.87 -0.25 0.50
CA LEU A 26 -24.16 -0.69 -0.05
C LEU A 26 -24.07 -0.84 -1.58
N THR A 27 -23.46 0.13 -2.25
CA THR A 27 -23.28 0.13 -3.71
C THR A 27 -22.45 -1.06 -4.19
N ARG A 28 -21.42 -1.43 -3.43
CA ARG A 28 -20.56 -2.58 -3.73
C ARG A 28 -21.30 -3.92 -3.71
N VAL A 29 -22.25 -4.11 -2.80
CA VAL A 29 -23.00 -5.38 -2.67
C VAL A 29 -24.27 -5.43 -3.52
N MET A 30 -24.71 -4.30 -4.08
CA MET A 30 -25.96 -4.17 -4.82
C MET A 30 -26.13 -5.11 -6.02
N PRO A 31 -25.11 -5.38 -6.86
CA PRO A 31 -25.25 -6.35 -7.94
C PRO A 31 -25.70 -7.73 -7.44
N LEU A 32 -25.13 -8.21 -6.33
CA LEU A 32 -25.50 -9.49 -5.72
C LEU A 32 -26.91 -9.46 -5.13
N LEU A 33 -27.30 -8.33 -4.54
CA LEU A 33 -28.63 -8.18 -3.93
C LEU A 33 -29.76 -8.10 -4.96
N ARG A 34 -29.49 -7.57 -6.16
CA ARG A 34 -30.48 -7.49 -7.25
C ARG A 34 -30.84 -8.86 -7.82
N GLU A 35 -29.88 -9.76 -7.88
CA GLU A 35 -30.06 -11.11 -8.44
C GLU A 35 -30.81 -12.05 -7.47
N HIS A 36 -30.82 -11.73 -6.17
CA HIS A 36 -31.34 -12.62 -5.13
C HIS A 36 -32.29 -11.89 -4.16
N PRO A 37 -33.61 -12.09 -4.27
CA PRO A 37 -34.58 -11.34 -3.47
C PRO A 37 -34.48 -11.65 -1.98
N THR A 38 -34.23 -12.90 -1.58
CA THR A 38 -34.03 -13.28 -0.17
C THR A 38 -32.56 -13.57 0.09
N VAL A 39 -32.00 -12.95 1.12
CA VAL A 39 -30.61 -13.17 1.53
C VAL A 39 -30.58 -13.86 2.87
N LYS A 40 -29.97 -15.05 2.92
CA LYS A 40 -29.81 -15.86 4.14
C LYS A 40 -28.36 -15.87 4.57
N THR A 41 -28.12 -16.16 5.84
CA THR A 41 -26.74 -16.36 6.36
C THR A 41 -26.04 -17.54 5.67
N THR A 42 -26.81 -18.48 5.13
CA THR A 42 -26.35 -19.67 4.40
C THR A 42 -26.42 -19.52 2.87
N SER A 43 -26.62 -18.31 2.34
CA SER A 43 -26.65 -18.09 0.89
C SER A 43 -25.27 -18.37 0.27
N ASP A 44 -25.19 -19.36 -0.62
CA ASP A 44 -23.95 -19.79 -1.28
C ASP A 44 -23.38 -18.75 -2.24
N PHE A 45 -24.26 -17.92 -2.83
CA PHE A 45 -23.87 -16.82 -3.71
C PHE A 45 -23.21 -15.64 -2.96
N LEU A 46 -23.28 -15.61 -1.62
CA LEU A 46 -22.82 -14.49 -0.82
C LEU A 46 -21.41 -14.75 -0.26
N PRO A 47 -20.36 -14.03 -0.74
CA PRO A 47 -19.02 -14.16 -0.20
C PRO A 47 -18.98 -13.80 1.29
N ARG A 48 -18.02 -14.39 2.04
CA ARG A 48 -17.87 -14.12 3.49
C ARG A 48 -17.82 -12.62 3.81
N SER A 49 -17.04 -11.84 3.06
CA SER A 49 -16.92 -10.40 3.26
C SER A 49 -18.23 -9.63 3.04
N ALA A 50 -19.06 -10.02 2.07
CA ALA A 50 -20.37 -9.40 1.85
C ALA A 50 -21.37 -9.80 2.94
N ARG A 51 -21.24 -11.01 3.48
CA ARG A 51 -22.05 -11.52 4.59
C ARG A 51 -21.79 -10.78 5.89
N ASP A 52 -20.52 -10.58 6.21
CA ASP A 52 -20.11 -9.86 7.43
C ASP A 52 -20.59 -8.40 7.33
N LEU A 53 -20.36 -7.76 6.18
CA LEU A 53 -20.83 -6.40 5.91
C LEU A 53 -22.35 -6.24 6.07
N LEU A 54 -23.16 -7.15 5.50
CA LEU A 54 -24.62 -7.15 5.67
C LEU A 54 -25.04 -7.46 7.12
N THR A 55 -24.25 -8.24 7.83
CA THR A 55 -24.52 -8.56 9.25
C THR A 55 -24.35 -7.31 10.10
N ASP A 56 -23.32 -6.52 9.83
CA ASP A 56 -22.96 -5.35 10.61
C ASP A 56 -23.81 -4.12 10.24
N GLN A 57 -24.05 -3.89 8.94
CA GLN A 57 -24.54 -2.59 8.46
C GLN A 57 -26.02 -2.56 8.09
N ARG A 58 -26.71 -3.71 7.93
CA ARG A 58 -28.08 -3.73 7.37
C ARG A 58 -29.07 -2.85 8.14
N VAL A 59 -28.98 -2.80 9.47
CA VAL A 59 -29.93 -2.06 10.31
C VAL A 59 -29.74 -0.57 10.07
N ASP A 60 -28.50 -0.10 10.05
CA ASP A 60 -28.16 1.29 9.81
C ASP A 60 -28.56 1.72 8.39
N TRP A 61 -28.37 0.87 7.39
CA TRP A 61 -28.79 1.16 6.02
C TRP A 61 -30.32 1.26 5.88
N LEU A 62 -31.07 0.39 6.56
CA LEU A 62 -32.53 0.46 6.59
C LEU A 62 -33.00 1.75 7.29
N LEU A 63 -32.37 2.11 8.41
CA LEU A 63 -32.68 3.34 9.13
C LEU A 63 -32.36 4.59 8.29
N GLN A 64 -31.20 4.64 7.65
CA GLN A 64 -30.85 5.74 6.74
C GLN A 64 -31.81 5.78 5.54
N GLY A 65 -32.14 4.62 4.97
CA GLY A 65 -33.12 4.48 3.90
C GLY A 65 -34.49 5.05 4.27
N SER A 66 -34.96 4.85 5.50
CA SER A 66 -36.25 5.38 5.95
C SER A 66 -36.36 6.91 5.88
N ARG A 67 -35.21 7.62 5.94
CA ARG A 67 -35.16 9.09 5.99
C ARG A 67 -35.17 9.74 4.60
N VAL A 68 -34.82 8.99 3.55
CA VAL A 68 -34.74 9.55 2.19
C VAL A 68 -36.09 9.57 1.47
N TRP A 69 -37.11 8.94 2.03
CA TRP A 69 -38.48 8.94 1.50
C TRP A 69 -39.37 9.95 2.23
N LYS A 70 -40.42 10.41 1.56
CA LYS A 70 -41.53 11.17 2.15
C LYS A 70 -42.85 10.85 1.47
N LEU A 71 -43.98 11.16 2.11
CA LEU A 71 -45.29 11.08 1.46
C LEU A 71 -45.41 12.10 0.32
N LEU A 72 -46.15 11.73 -0.72
CA LEU A 72 -46.43 12.60 -1.85
C LEU A 72 -47.53 13.61 -1.52
N ALA A 73 -47.21 14.90 -1.48
CA ALA A 73 -48.16 15.94 -1.08
C ALA A 73 -49.46 16.01 -1.90
N ARG A 74 -49.40 15.76 -3.21
CA ARG A 74 -50.58 15.88 -4.11
C ARG A 74 -51.58 14.72 -3.98
N LEU A 75 -51.11 13.54 -3.57
CA LEU A 75 -51.89 12.32 -3.46
C LEU A 75 -51.24 11.42 -2.41
N PRO A 76 -51.24 11.78 -1.13
CA PRO A 76 -50.48 11.04 -0.12
C PRO A 76 -51.12 9.69 0.21
N TYR A 77 -52.42 9.56 -0.03
CA TYR A 77 -53.22 8.38 0.26
C TYR A 77 -54.30 8.17 -0.81
N ALA A 78 -54.56 6.93 -1.18
CA ALA A 78 -55.67 6.55 -2.04
C ALA A 78 -56.24 5.19 -1.61
N ILE A 79 -57.51 4.98 -1.93
CA ILE A 79 -58.18 3.68 -1.75
C ILE A 79 -58.49 3.14 -3.14
N ASN A 80 -58.08 1.90 -3.41
CA ASN A 80 -58.41 1.24 -4.67
C ASN A 80 -59.93 1.19 -4.86
N ALA A 81 -60.39 1.64 -6.02
CA ALA A 81 -61.82 1.73 -6.33
C ALA A 81 -62.44 0.36 -6.69
N SER A 82 -61.63 -0.58 -7.19
CA SER A 82 -62.11 -1.94 -7.50
C SER A 82 -62.32 -2.75 -6.22
N GLU A 83 -63.42 -3.48 -6.15
CA GLU A 83 -63.67 -4.46 -5.09
C GLU A 83 -62.88 -5.76 -5.29
N HIS A 84 -62.35 -6.00 -6.50
CA HIS A 84 -61.59 -7.19 -6.84
C HIS A 84 -60.10 -7.01 -6.54
N ARG A 85 -59.59 -7.86 -5.65
CA ARG A 85 -58.18 -7.84 -5.19
C ARG A 85 -57.15 -8.01 -6.32
N THR A 86 -57.53 -8.63 -7.43
CA THR A 86 -56.68 -8.82 -8.62
C THR A 86 -56.37 -7.52 -9.34
N ASP A 87 -57.23 -6.52 -9.20
CA ASP A 87 -57.12 -5.24 -9.92
C ASP A 87 -56.37 -4.20 -9.09
N TRP A 88 -56.02 -4.52 -7.84
CA TRP A 88 -55.35 -3.60 -6.94
C TRP A 88 -53.87 -3.42 -7.34
N THR A 89 -53.40 -2.18 -7.22
CA THR A 89 -51.98 -1.87 -7.33
C THR A 89 -51.18 -2.69 -6.33
N HIS A 90 -49.97 -3.09 -6.72
CA HIS A 90 -49.09 -3.89 -5.87
C HIS A 90 -48.09 -2.99 -5.14
N CYS A 91 -47.87 -3.26 -3.85
CA CYS A 91 -46.86 -2.58 -3.06
C CYS A 91 -45.47 -2.76 -3.70
N ALA A 92 -44.74 -1.67 -3.94
CA ALA A 92 -43.43 -1.68 -4.56
C ALA A 92 -42.35 -2.41 -3.74
N LEU A 93 -42.60 -2.64 -2.44
CA LEU A 93 -41.67 -3.31 -1.52
C LEU A 93 -41.95 -4.81 -1.37
N CYS A 94 -43.19 -5.19 -1.07
CA CYS A 94 -43.55 -6.59 -0.80
C CYS A 94 -44.29 -7.30 -1.93
N HIS A 95 -44.62 -6.58 -3.02
CA HIS A 95 -45.39 -7.07 -4.17
C HIS A 95 -46.72 -7.73 -3.83
N LYS A 96 -47.33 -7.39 -2.69
CA LYS A 96 -48.70 -7.79 -2.37
C LYS A 96 -49.69 -6.73 -2.90
N PRO A 97 -50.87 -7.12 -3.38
CA PRO A 97 -51.93 -6.17 -3.75
C PRO A 97 -52.37 -5.36 -2.52
N VAL A 98 -52.56 -4.06 -2.69
CA VAL A 98 -52.89 -3.12 -1.61
C VAL A 98 -54.20 -2.39 -1.86
N ARG A 99 -55.12 -2.49 -0.90
CA ARG A 99 -56.36 -1.70 -0.92
C ARG A 99 -56.10 -0.24 -0.58
N TYR A 100 -55.22 -0.01 0.39
CA TYR A 100 -54.82 1.28 0.91
C TYR A 100 -53.45 1.62 0.35
N GLU A 101 -53.42 2.60 -0.54
CA GLU A 101 -52.25 3.03 -1.27
C GLU A 101 -51.65 4.26 -0.58
N TYR A 102 -50.40 4.17 -0.17
CA TYR A 102 -49.61 5.34 0.22
C TYR A 102 -48.63 5.63 -0.90
N HIS A 103 -48.73 6.82 -1.47
CA HIS A 103 -47.79 7.27 -2.48
C HIS A 103 -46.64 7.99 -1.78
N VAL A 104 -45.44 7.49 -2.00
CA VAL A 104 -44.22 8.05 -1.43
C VAL A 104 -43.27 8.42 -2.54
N VAL A 105 -42.50 9.47 -2.28
CA VAL A 105 -41.49 9.99 -3.21
C VAL A 105 -40.13 10.01 -2.57
N LEU A 106 -39.11 9.73 -3.38
CA LEU A 106 -37.73 9.91 -2.98
C LEU A 106 -37.42 11.40 -2.93
N ARG A 107 -36.82 11.87 -1.83
CA ARG A 107 -36.56 13.30 -1.60
C ARG A 107 -35.56 13.89 -2.61
N THR A 108 -34.68 13.08 -3.18
CA THR A 108 -33.59 13.53 -4.05
C THR A 108 -34.01 13.82 -5.48
N ASP A 109 -34.87 12.99 -6.07
CA ASP A 109 -35.23 13.05 -7.50
C ASP A 109 -36.75 13.00 -7.74
N GLY A 110 -37.55 12.85 -6.68
CA GLY A 110 -39.00 12.78 -6.77
C GLY A 110 -39.55 11.45 -7.29
N GLN A 111 -38.74 10.40 -7.38
CA GLN A 111 -39.21 9.08 -7.83
C GLN A 111 -40.37 8.59 -6.95
N GLU A 112 -41.54 8.35 -7.57
CA GLU A 112 -42.75 7.90 -6.89
C GLU A 112 -42.87 6.38 -6.86
N ILE A 113 -43.27 5.84 -5.71
CA ILE A 113 -43.66 4.44 -5.54
C ILE A 113 -44.93 4.34 -4.69
N VAL A 114 -45.71 3.27 -4.91
CA VAL A 114 -46.89 2.93 -4.10
C VAL A 114 -46.51 1.89 -3.05
N VAL A 115 -46.85 2.14 -1.79
CA VAL A 115 -46.53 1.29 -0.64
C VAL A 115 -47.79 1.02 0.19
N GLY A 116 -47.97 -0.22 0.63
CA GLY A 116 -49.07 -0.58 1.54
C GLY A 116 -48.81 -0.22 3.00
N SER A 117 -49.88 -0.13 3.80
CA SER A 117 -49.84 0.23 5.23
C SER A 117 -48.79 -0.53 6.05
N GLU A 118 -48.68 -1.84 5.87
CA GLU A 118 -47.74 -2.67 6.63
C GLU A 118 -46.27 -2.39 6.27
N CYS A 119 -46.01 -2.06 5.00
CA CYS A 119 -44.69 -1.69 4.56
C CYS A 119 -44.34 -0.26 4.99
N VAL A 120 -45.32 0.65 5.05
CA VAL A 120 -45.10 1.99 5.63
C VAL A 120 -44.70 1.89 7.09
N LYS A 121 -45.46 1.18 7.93
CA LYS A 121 -45.15 1.00 9.36
C LYS A 121 -43.79 0.33 9.61
N LYS A 122 -43.36 -0.56 8.70
CA LYS A 122 -42.12 -1.31 8.86
C LYS A 122 -40.88 -0.55 8.40
N PHE A 123 -40.98 0.22 7.32
CA PHE A 123 -39.80 0.76 6.62
C PHE A 123 -39.66 2.28 6.67
N MET A 124 -40.75 2.98 6.94
CA MET A 124 -40.77 4.44 6.84
C MET A 124 -40.53 5.09 8.20
N SER A 125 -39.96 6.29 8.16
CA SER A 125 -39.60 7.04 9.35
C SER A 125 -40.81 7.36 10.23
N ASP A 126 -40.55 7.64 11.51
CA ASP A 126 -41.58 8.10 12.46
C ASP A 126 -42.33 9.34 11.94
N GLU A 127 -41.60 10.27 11.28
CA GLU A 127 -42.17 11.43 10.60
C GLU A 127 -43.22 11.02 9.56
N MET A 128 -42.91 10.03 8.73
CA MET A 128 -43.83 9.60 7.69
C MET A 128 -45.04 8.85 8.25
N GLN A 129 -44.83 8.02 9.28
CA GLN A 129 -45.93 7.32 9.97
C GLN A 129 -46.86 8.29 10.70
N TYR A 130 -46.30 9.35 11.27
CA TYR A 130 -47.07 10.44 11.87
C TYR A 130 -47.95 11.15 10.83
N LEU A 131 -47.37 11.55 9.69
CA LEU A 131 -48.12 12.18 8.62
C LEU A 131 -49.16 11.24 8.01
N MET A 132 -48.85 9.95 7.90
CA MET A 132 -49.77 8.91 7.43
C MET A 132 -51.04 8.88 8.28
N ALA A 133 -50.91 8.85 9.60
CA ALA A 133 -52.05 8.82 10.52
C ALA A 133 -52.95 10.05 10.32
N ILE A 134 -52.38 11.26 10.38
CA ILE A 134 -53.14 12.51 10.22
C ILE A 134 -53.79 12.60 8.84
N THR A 135 -53.08 12.20 7.79
CA THR A 135 -53.59 12.28 6.42
C THR A 135 -54.76 11.34 6.17
N THR A 136 -54.78 10.19 6.85
CA THR A 136 -55.82 9.18 6.69
C THR A 136 -57.03 9.47 7.57
N GLU A 137 -56.81 10.00 8.77
CA GLU A 137 -57.86 10.13 9.80
C GLU A 137 -58.45 11.54 9.90
N ASP A 138 -57.63 12.58 9.72
CA ASP A 138 -58.01 13.95 10.07
C ASP A 138 -58.03 14.90 8.84
N ASN A 139 -56.91 14.97 8.09
CA ASN A 139 -56.73 15.97 7.04
C ASN A 139 -55.87 15.45 5.89
N PHE A 140 -56.53 15.16 4.76
CA PHE A 140 -55.86 14.73 3.52
C PHE A 140 -54.76 15.69 3.04
N HIS A 141 -54.85 16.98 3.33
CA HIS A 141 -53.87 17.99 2.90
C HIS A 141 -52.70 18.17 3.88
N ALA A 142 -52.63 17.37 4.96
CA ALA A 142 -51.60 17.50 5.99
C ALA A 142 -50.17 17.41 5.43
N VAL A 143 -49.92 16.56 4.44
CA VAL A 143 -48.58 16.44 3.83
C VAL A 143 -48.16 17.73 3.12
N ALA A 144 -49.06 18.35 2.35
CA ALA A 144 -48.77 19.63 1.69
C ALA A 144 -48.58 20.76 2.71
N GLN A 145 -49.42 20.81 3.75
CA GLN A 145 -49.29 21.77 4.85
C GLN A 145 -47.97 21.60 5.62
N TYR A 146 -47.53 20.36 5.82
CA TYR A 146 -46.27 20.06 6.48
C TYR A 146 -45.06 20.39 5.61
N ASP A 147 -45.12 20.11 4.31
CA ASP A 147 -44.08 20.54 3.36
C ASP A 147 -43.91 22.08 3.39
N ASP A 148 -45.01 22.84 3.40
CA ASP A 148 -44.97 24.31 3.51
C ASP A 148 -44.44 24.79 4.88
N LEU A 149 -44.90 24.16 5.95
CA LEU A 149 -44.44 24.46 7.32
C LEU A 149 -42.93 24.26 7.48
N THR A 150 -42.41 23.14 6.99
CA THR A 150 -41.00 22.77 7.15
C THR A 150 -40.08 23.54 6.20
N ALA A 151 -40.60 24.02 5.07
CA ALA A 151 -39.89 24.98 4.24
C ALA A 151 -39.69 26.33 4.96
N HIS A 152 -40.67 26.78 5.73
CA HIS A 152 -40.59 28.03 6.50
C HIS A 152 -39.84 27.85 7.84
N TYR A 153 -39.99 26.70 8.49
CA TYR A 153 -39.40 26.38 9.78
C TYR A 153 -38.61 25.06 9.72
N PRO A 154 -37.39 25.07 9.16
CA PRO A 154 -36.58 23.86 8.97
C PRO A 154 -36.14 23.20 10.29
N GLN A 155 -36.30 23.88 11.41
CA GLN A 155 -36.02 23.37 12.76
C GLN A 155 -37.10 22.40 13.26
N VAL A 156 -38.33 22.46 12.72
CA VAL A 156 -39.46 21.64 13.19
C VAL A 156 -39.18 20.14 13.04
N PRO A 157 -38.70 19.63 11.89
CA PRO A 157 -38.37 18.21 11.77
C PRO A 157 -37.26 17.76 12.73
N GLU A 158 -36.24 18.61 12.95
CA GLU A 158 -35.15 18.33 13.88
C GLU A 158 -35.68 18.19 15.33
N ILE A 159 -36.52 19.13 15.77
CA ILE A 159 -37.13 19.12 17.12
C ILE A 159 -37.99 17.87 17.36
N LEU A 160 -38.76 17.44 16.35
CA LEU A 160 -39.74 16.37 16.52
C LEU A 160 -39.15 14.98 16.34
N TRP A 161 -38.29 14.81 15.34
CA TRP A 161 -37.90 13.50 14.80
C TRP A 161 -36.44 13.13 15.05
N ASP A 162 -35.54 14.08 15.26
CA ASP A 162 -34.15 13.77 15.58
C ASP A 162 -34.00 13.45 17.08
N GLN A 163 -33.94 12.15 17.37
CA GLN A 163 -33.74 11.64 18.74
C GLN A 163 -32.39 12.03 19.35
N THR A 164 -31.43 12.40 18.50
CA THR A 164 -30.07 12.79 18.88
C THR A 164 -29.83 14.29 18.85
N ALA A 165 -30.88 15.10 18.60
CA ALA A 165 -30.78 16.55 18.63
C ALA A 165 -30.29 17.04 20.01
N LEU A 166 -29.38 18.02 19.96
CA LEU A 166 -28.76 18.65 21.14
C LEU A 166 -28.05 17.64 22.08
N PRO A 167 -27.07 16.86 21.57
CA PRO A 167 -26.46 15.75 22.31
C PRO A 167 -25.57 16.18 23.48
N ASN A 168 -25.10 17.43 23.49
CA ASN A 168 -24.23 18.02 24.52
C ASN A 168 -24.99 18.95 25.47
N LEU A 169 -26.32 19.02 25.35
CA LEU A 169 -27.13 19.93 26.16
C LEU A 169 -27.00 19.58 27.65
N PRO A 170 -26.70 20.56 28.53
CA PRO A 170 -26.58 20.29 29.95
C PRO A 170 -27.88 19.73 30.54
N GLN A 171 -27.77 18.74 31.44
CA GLN A 171 -28.92 18.03 32.01
C GLN A 171 -29.98 18.96 32.62
N ALA A 172 -29.56 20.09 33.21
CA ALA A 172 -30.45 21.11 33.76
C ALA A 172 -31.42 21.70 32.71
N GLN A 173 -31.04 21.70 31.42
CA GLN A 173 -31.82 22.26 30.32
C GLN A 173 -32.71 21.20 29.63
N HIS A 174 -32.60 19.91 29.97
CA HIS A 174 -33.46 18.86 29.38
C HIS A 174 -34.95 19.08 29.64
N GLY A 175 -35.32 19.73 30.75
CA GLY A 175 -36.71 20.12 31.01
C GLY A 175 -37.25 21.07 29.95
N ARG A 176 -36.45 22.08 29.58
CA ARG A 176 -36.75 23.06 28.53
C ARG A 176 -36.80 22.38 27.16
N HIS A 177 -35.85 21.50 26.84
CA HIS A 177 -35.88 20.73 25.60
C HIS A 177 -37.16 19.88 25.46
N ARG A 178 -37.58 19.18 26.53
CA ARG A 178 -38.86 18.43 26.53
C ARG A 178 -40.08 19.33 26.41
N TRP A 179 -40.02 20.56 26.91
CA TRP A 179 -41.09 21.55 26.76
C TRP A 179 -41.17 22.04 25.31
N VAL A 180 -40.03 22.40 24.70
CA VAL A 180 -39.94 22.76 23.27
C VAL A 180 -40.50 21.66 22.39
N ARG A 181 -40.06 20.41 22.59
CA ARG A 181 -40.51 19.28 21.78
C ARG A 181 -42.02 19.05 21.90
N ARG A 182 -42.56 19.02 23.12
CA ARG A 182 -44.00 18.84 23.36
C ARG A 182 -44.83 20.00 22.84
N GLY A 183 -44.36 21.23 23.02
CA GLY A 183 -45.01 22.44 22.52
C GLY A 183 -45.06 22.47 21.00
N THR A 184 -43.91 22.28 20.36
CA THR A 184 -43.80 22.15 18.90
C THR A 184 -44.71 21.04 18.39
N GLN A 185 -44.69 19.86 19.01
CA GLN A 185 -45.56 18.75 18.62
C GLN A 185 -47.04 19.12 18.73
N THR A 186 -47.46 19.71 19.84
CA THR A 186 -48.87 20.09 20.05
C THR A 186 -49.33 21.12 19.03
N THR A 187 -48.50 22.12 18.73
CA THR A 187 -48.80 23.15 17.74
C THR A 187 -48.85 22.59 16.33
N VAL A 188 -47.90 21.73 15.96
CA VAL A 188 -47.86 21.08 14.65
C VAL A 188 -49.05 20.12 14.50
N ASP A 189 -49.36 19.30 15.51
CA ASP A 189 -50.53 18.42 15.52
C ASP A 189 -51.82 19.20 15.29
N GLY A 190 -52.03 20.29 16.03
CA GLY A 190 -53.21 21.15 15.89
C GLY A 190 -53.31 21.80 14.50
N TYR A 191 -52.18 22.22 13.93
CA TYR A 191 -52.11 22.80 12.59
C TYR A 191 -52.38 21.76 11.50
N LEU A 192 -51.81 20.56 11.59
CA LEU A 192 -51.91 19.55 10.55
C LEU A 192 -53.25 18.82 10.55
N LYS A 193 -53.89 18.63 11.71
CA LYS A 193 -55.21 17.98 11.80
C LYS A 193 -56.34 18.75 11.15
N HIS A 194 -56.13 20.04 10.87
CA HIS A 194 -57.16 20.90 10.31
C HIS A 194 -56.65 21.56 9.03
N ARG A 195 -57.53 21.73 8.04
CA ARG A 195 -57.15 22.44 6.82
C ARG A 195 -56.98 23.93 7.12
N GLN A 196 -55.73 24.37 7.26
CA GLN A 196 -55.38 25.75 7.57
C GLN A 196 -54.45 26.30 6.47
N GLN A 197 -54.69 27.55 6.06
CA GLN A 197 -53.88 28.24 5.04
C GLN A 197 -52.78 29.13 5.62
N ARG A 198 -52.85 29.42 6.92
CA ARG A 198 -51.90 30.29 7.62
C ARG A 198 -51.02 29.44 8.51
N LEU A 199 -49.71 29.66 8.42
CA LEU A 199 -48.75 29.01 9.30
C LEU A 199 -49.00 29.43 10.77
N PRO A 200 -48.83 28.51 11.74
CA PRO A 200 -49.04 28.76 13.17
C PRO A 200 -47.83 29.50 13.77
N GLN A 201 -47.50 30.65 13.19
CA GLN A 201 -46.28 31.38 13.52
C GLN A 201 -46.27 31.85 14.99
N ALA A 202 -47.38 32.42 15.46
CA ALA A 202 -47.46 32.97 16.80
C ALA A 202 -47.31 31.87 17.86
N GLU A 203 -47.88 30.69 17.61
CA GLU A 203 -47.84 29.53 18.48
C GLU A 203 -46.47 28.82 18.44
N LEU A 204 -45.80 28.78 17.28
CA LEU A 204 -44.47 28.16 17.15
C LEU A 204 -43.32 29.03 17.63
N THR A 205 -43.43 30.36 17.50
CA THR A 205 -42.33 31.30 17.79
C THR A 205 -41.68 31.09 19.17
N PRO A 206 -42.43 30.87 20.27
CA PRO A 206 -41.83 30.62 21.58
C PRO A 206 -40.93 29.38 21.58
N TYR A 207 -41.35 28.30 20.93
CA TYR A 207 -40.62 27.04 20.89
C TYR A 207 -39.39 27.11 19.98
N LEU A 208 -39.50 27.78 18.82
CA LEU A 208 -38.37 27.96 17.90
C LEU A 208 -37.30 28.88 18.49
N THR A 209 -37.71 29.95 19.16
CA THR A 209 -36.80 30.87 19.86
C THR A 209 -36.07 30.15 20.98
N GLU A 210 -36.81 29.39 21.78
CA GLU A 210 -36.26 28.60 22.86
C GLU A 210 -35.32 27.50 22.34
N TYR A 211 -35.69 26.81 21.26
CA TYR A 211 -34.84 25.82 20.62
C TYR A 211 -33.50 26.42 20.18
N THR A 212 -33.53 27.61 19.58
CA THR A 212 -32.31 28.34 19.17
C THR A 212 -31.40 28.61 20.37
N GLN A 213 -31.95 29.02 21.52
CA GLN A 213 -31.17 29.20 22.74
C GLN A 213 -30.58 27.88 23.26
N LEU A 214 -31.33 26.78 23.19
CA LEU A 214 -30.82 25.47 23.58
C LEU A 214 -29.70 24.99 22.64
N THR A 215 -29.80 25.25 21.34
CA THR A 215 -28.73 25.00 20.37
C THR A 215 -27.47 25.78 20.70
N GLU A 216 -27.58 27.06 21.08
CA GLU A 216 -26.42 27.85 21.52
C GLU A 216 -25.76 27.28 22.79
N LEU A 217 -26.57 26.82 23.75
CA LEU A 217 -26.09 26.18 24.97
C LEU A 217 -25.41 24.83 24.68
N ASP A 218 -25.98 24.03 23.79
CA ASP A 218 -25.39 22.78 23.30
C ASP A 218 -24.03 23.04 22.63
N GLN A 219 -23.96 24.00 21.71
CA GLN A 219 -22.71 24.36 21.04
C GLN A 219 -21.67 24.89 22.02
N LYS A 220 -22.08 25.66 23.04
CA LYS A 220 -21.18 26.13 24.10
C LYS A 220 -20.64 24.98 24.93
N ALA A 221 -21.49 24.01 25.28
CA ALA A 221 -21.10 22.81 26.00
C ALA A 221 -20.17 21.93 25.15
N ALA A 222 -20.47 21.74 23.86
CA ALA A 222 -19.63 21.04 22.91
C ALA A 222 -18.24 21.69 22.78
N ARG A 223 -18.17 23.03 22.71
CA ARG A 223 -16.88 23.77 22.70
C ARG A 223 -16.12 23.64 24.02
N ALA A 224 -16.80 23.58 25.16
CA ALA A 224 -16.18 23.35 26.46
C ALA A 224 -15.61 21.93 26.59
N LEU A 225 -16.38 20.92 26.17
CA LEU A 225 -15.95 19.53 26.07
C LEU A 225 -14.76 19.39 25.11
N ALA A 226 -14.81 20.01 23.93
CA ALA A 226 -13.72 20.01 22.97
C ALA A 226 -12.45 20.67 23.53
N ARG A 227 -12.55 21.76 24.31
CA ARG A 227 -11.39 22.38 24.97
C ARG A 227 -10.79 21.49 26.06
N GLN A 228 -11.63 20.78 26.80
CA GLN A 228 -11.20 19.83 27.83
C GLN A 228 -10.58 18.57 27.21
N GLN A 229 -11.16 18.07 26.12
CA GLN A 229 -10.61 16.99 25.31
C GLN A 229 -9.32 17.40 24.61
N VAL A 230 -9.17 18.61 24.07
CA VAL A 230 -7.89 19.05 23.48
C VAL A 230 -6.76 19.07 24.52
N GLN A 231 -7.02 19.39 25.79
CA GLN A 231 -6.01 19.27 26.85
C GLN A 231 -5.71 17.81 27.23
N GLN A 232 -6.73 16.96 27.33
CA GLN A 232 -6.54 15.54 27.65
C GLN A 232 -5.94 14.76 26.48
N ASP A 233 -6.35 15.05 25.25
CA ASP A 233 -5.84 14.50 24.00
C ASP A 233 -4.47 15.06 23.68
N GLU A 234 -4.10 16.31 24.01
CA GLU A 234 -2.70 16.71 23.87
C GLU A 234 -1.81 15.95 24.85
N VAL A 235 -2.27 15.70 26.08
CA VAL A 235 -1.51 14.93 27.08
C VAL A 235 -1.50 13.44 26.74
N ALA A 236 -2.62 12.89 26.29
CA ALA A 236 -2.80 11.50 25.88
C ALA A 236 -2.18 11.23 24.51
N LYS A 237 -2.15 12.19 23.59
CA LYS A 237 -1.42 12.14 22.32
C LYS A 237 0.06 12.36 22.57
N LYS A 238 0.51 13.27 23.45
CA LYS A 238 1.93 13.34 23.85
C LYS A 238 2.36 12.08 24.59
N ARG A 239 1.49 11.49 25.41
CA ARG A 239 1.73 10.23 26.11
C ARG A 239 1.67 9.03 25.17
N ALA A 240 0.71 8.96 24.25
CA ALA A 240 0.58 7.92 23.23
C ALA A 240 1.61 8.10 22.12
N GLU A 241 2.10 9.30 21.83
CA GLU A 241 3.24 9.56 20.94
C GLU A 241 4.54 9.23 21.66
N ARG A 242 4.66 9.47 22.97
CA ARG A 242 5.81 9.00 23.78
C ARG A 242 5.79 7.49 23.98
N GLU A 243 4.64 6.89 24.21
CA GLU A 243 4.42 5.45 24.37
C GLU A 243 4.46 4.75 23.02
N ALA A 244 3.94 5.34 21.94
CA ALA A 244 4.11 4.84 20.57
C ALA A 244 5.51 5.10 20.05
N ALA A 245 6.23 6.17 20.43
CA ALA A 245 7.64 6.35 20.09
C ALA A 245 8.56 5.52 20.99
N ALA A 246 8.17 5.19 22.22
CA ALA A 246 8.85 4.23 23.08
C ALA A 246 8.55 2.79 22.65
N ALA A 247 7.34 2.51 22.14
CA ALA A 247 6.92 1.24 21.56
C ALA A 247 7.44 1.08 20.12
N TRP A 248 7.62 2.17 19.37
CA TRP A 248 8.33 2.16 18.09
C TRP A 248 9.83 2.08 18.32
N LYS A 249 10.39 2.76 19.31
CA LYS A 249 11.79 2.54 19.70
C LYS A 249 11.97 1.12 20.19
N SER A 250 11.09 0.56 21.01
CA SER A 250 11.18 -0.82 21.49
C SER A 250 10.88 -1.83 20.39
N ALA A 251 9.95 -1.60 19.45
CA ALA A 251 9.66 -2.51 18.33
C ALA A 251 10.63 -2.36 17.15
N ALA A 252 11.27 -1.20 16.96
CA ALA A 252 12.34 -0.98 15.99
C ALA A 252 13.72 -1.39 16.53
N THR A 253 13.88 -1.57 17.85
CA THR A 253 15.13 -2.08 18.47
C THR A 253 15.01 -3.49 19.05
N GLN A 254 13.82 -4.01 19.31
CA GLN A 254 13.61 -5.43 19.61
C GLN A 254 13.51 -6.20 18.30
N GLU A 255 14.66 -6.32 17.66
CA GLU A 255 14.91 -7.49 16.85
C GLU A 255 14.77 -8.71 17.76
N SER A 256 13.74 -9.53 17.56
CA SER A 256 13.54 -10.70 18.41
C SER A 256 14.79 -11.57 18.38
N ALA A 257 15.10 -12.28 19.47
CA ALA A 257 16.29 -13.13 19.54
C ALA A 257 16.38 -14.10 18.34
N ALA A 258 15.22 -14.54 17.81
CA ALA A 258 15.13 -15.35 16.60
C ALA A 258 15.59 -14.61 15.32
N VAL A 259 15.26 -13.32 15.17
CA VAL A 259 15.72 -12.51 14.03
C VAL A 259 17.21 -12.18 14.19
N GLN A 260 17.69 -11.88 15.40
CA GLN A 260 19.12 -11.66 15.66
C GLN A 260 19.93 -12.93 15.34
N ALA A 261 19.48 -14.09 15.82
CA ALA A 261 20.10 -15.38 15.52
C ALA A 261 20.08 -15.68 14.00
N LEU A 262 18.98 -15.37 13.31
CA LEU A 262 18.88 -15.52 11.86
C LEU A 262 19.89 -14.62 11.13
N ARG A 263 19.99 -13.33 11.49
CA ARG A 263 20.90 -12.38 10.85
C ARG A 263 22.38 -12.66 11.14
N ALA A 264 22.67 -13.23 12.31
CA ALA A 264 23.99 -13.71 12.67
C ALA A 264 24.36 -15.02 11.94
N SER A 265 23.37 -15.80 11.49
CA SER A 265 23.61 -17.09 10.85
C SER A 265 24.34 -16.96 9.52
N GLN A 266 25.34 -17.82 9.30
CA GLN A 266 26.08 -17.86 8.04
C GLN A 266 25.18 -18.13 6.81
N PRO A 267 24.21 -19.07 6.86
CA PRO A 267 23.33 -19.34 5.73
C PRO A 267 22.50 -18.12 5.28
N TYR A 268 22.06 -17.29 6.22
CA TYR A 268 21.35 -16.05 5.90
C TYR A 268 22.26 -15.05 5.17
N ARG A 269 23.47 -14.83 5.71
CA ARG A 269 24.44 -13.90 5.14
C ARG A 269 24.91 -14.33 3.75
N ASP A 270 25.13 -15.62 3.55
CA ASP A 270 25.52 -16.20 2.27
C ASP A 270 24.40 -16.09 1.25
N TYR A 271 23.17 -16.47 1.63
CA TYR A 271 22.01 -16.34 0.75
C TYR A 271 21.83 -14.89 0.29
N LEU A 272 21.85 -13.92 1.21
CA LEU A 272 21.74 -12.52 0.83
C LEU A 272 22.92 -12.03 -0.02
N ALA A 273 24.14 -12.53 0.20
CA ALA A 273 25.29 -12.20 -0.63
C ALA A 273 25.09 -12.71 -2.07
N THR A 274 24.65 -13.95 -2.23
CA THR A 274 24.41 -14.58 -3.53
C THR A 274 23.27 -13.89 -4.28
N VAL A 275 22.15 -13.62 -3.60
CA VAL A 275 21.02 -12.89 -4.20
C VAL A 275 21.43 -11.46 -4.57
N ALA A 276 22.19 -10.76 -3.72
CA ALA A 276 22.70 -9.43 -4.06
C ALA A 276 23.61 -9.47 -5.29
N ALA A 277 24.49 -10.45 -5.39
CA ALA A 277 25.35 -10.64 -6.56
C ALA A 277 24.56 -10.94 -7.85
N LEU A 278 23.39 -11.58 -7.73
CA LEU A 278 22.49 -11.82 -8.85
C LEU A 278 21.71 -10.55 -9.25
N ILE A 279 21.22 -9.78 -8.29
CA ILE A 279 20.46 -8.54 -8.56
C ILE A 279 21.32 -7.52 -9.32
N VAL A 280 22.59 -7.34 -8.93
CA VAL A 280 23.53 -6.41 -9.58
C VAL A 280 23.91 -6.84 -11.01
N GLN A 281 23.44 -8.00 -11.50
CA GLN A 281 23.65 -8.40 -12.89
C GLN A 281 22.60 -7.82 -13.85
N HIS A 282 21.54 -7.16 -13.35
CA HIS A 282 20.49 -6.54 -14.18
C HIS A 282 19.90 -7.49 -15.24
N LEU A 283 19.79 -8.78 -14.90
CA LEU A 283 19.28 -9.79 -15.81
C LEU A 283 17.79 -9.54 -16.12
N PRO A 284 17.32 -9.86 -17.34
CA PRO A 284 15.90 -9.89 -17.64
C PRO A 284 15.13 -10.73 -16.61
N LEU A 285 13.93 -10.30 -16.23
CA LEU A 285 13.19 -10.89 -15.11
C LEU A 285 13.01 -12.41 -15.22
N THR A 286 12.84 -12.93 -16.44
CA THR A 286 12.75 -14.38 -16.72
C THR A 286 14.06 -15.10 -16.38
N THR A 287 15.18 -14.61 -16.89
CA THR A 287 16.53 -15.14 -16.62
C THR A 287 16.90 -14.99 -15.14
N PHE A 288 16.57 -13.85 -14.52
CA PHE A 288 16.76 -13.63 -13.09
C PHE A 288 16.04 -14.69 -12.26
N LYS A 289 14.76 -14.97 -12.56
CA LYS A 289 13.98 -15.99 -11.84
C LYS A 289 14.55 -17.40 -12.04
N ALA A 290 15.02 -17.72 -13.24
CA ALA A 290 15.66 -19.02 -13.51
C ALA A 290 16.94 -19.19 -12.67
N ARG A 291 17.83 -18.20 -12.68
CA ARG A 291 19.05 -18.21 -11.86
C ARG A 291 18.76 -18.20 -10.36
N LEU A 292 17.72 -17.48 -9.94
CA LEU A 292 17.30 -17.45 -8.54
C LEU A 292 16.83 -18.82 -8.05
N ALA A 293 16.22 -19.63 -8.91
CA ALA A 293 15.77 -20.97 -8.57
C ALA A 293 16.93 -21.96 -8.33
N GLU A 294 18.11 -21.71 -8.91
CA GLU A 294 19.35 -22.47 -8.67
C GLU A 294 19.97 -22.15 -7.30
N ILE A 295 19.58 -21.03 -6.68
CA ILE A 295 20.10 -20.61 -5.37
C ILE A 295 19.33 -21.32 -4.26
N ALA A 296 20.03 -22.17 -3.49
CA ALA A 296 19.48 -22.85 -2.34
C ALA A 296 19.01 -21.83 -1.27
N GLN A 297 17.69 -21.72 -1.08
CA GLN A 297 17.10 -20.83 -0.09
C GLN A 297 17.05 -21.52 1.29
N PRO A 298 17.60 -20.89 2.36
CA PRO A 298 17.44 -21.38 3.72
C PRO A 298 15.97 -21.56 4.11
N ARG A 299 15.65 -22.66 4.82
CA ARG A 299 14.28 -22.98 5.24
C ARG A 299 13.62 -21.85 6.05
N SER A 300 14.41 -21.15 6.87
CA SER A 300 13.98 -20.00 7.67
C SER A 300 13.50 -18.81 6.83
N LEU A 301 14.00 -18.67 5.59
CA LEU A 301 13.65 -17.59 4.67
C LEU A 301 12.52 -17.94 3.71
N LYS A 302 12.27 -19.22 3.46
CA LYS A 302 11.24 -19.68 2.49
C LYS A 302 9.83 -19.19 2.83
N LYS A 303 9.56 -18.94 4.12
CA LYS A 303 8.28 -18.38 4.60
C LYS A 303 8.24 -16.84 4.57
N LEU A 304 9.39 -16.19 4.43
CA LEU A 304 9.54 -14.73 4.58
C LEU A 304 9.65 -14.02 3.23
N VAL A 305 10.24 -14.68 2.24
CA VAL A 305 10.42 -14.11 0.91
C VAL A 305 10.33 -15.19 -0.18
N ASN A 306 9.68 -14.85 -1.30
CA ASN A 306 9.55 -15.72 -2.47
C ASN A 306 10.19 -15.11 -3.73
N SER A 307 10.26 -15.90 -4.81
CA SER A 307 10.89 -15.50 -6.08
C SER A 307 10.19 -14.32 -6.76
N TYR A 308 8.87 -14.18 -6.59
CA TYR A 308 8.13 -13.02 -7.09
C TYR A 308 8.59 -11.73 -6.39
N GLN A 309 8.65 -11.74 -5.06
CA GLN A 309 9.06 -10.58 -4.25
C GLN A 309 10.50 -10.16 -4.57
N LEU A 310 11.42 -11.12 -4.72
CA LEU A 310 12.80 -10.84 -5.13
C LEU A 310 12.89 -10.28 -6.55
N GLY A 311 12.04 -10.75 -7.47
CA GLY A 311 11.96 -10.19 -8.83
C GLY A 311 11.47 -8.74 -8.85
N VAL A 312 10.49 -8.40 -7.99
CA VAL A 312 10.02 -7.01 -7.82
C VAL A 312 11.15 -6.12 -7.28
N MET A 313 11.88 -6.60 -6.27
CA MET A 313 13.02 -5.86 -5.70
C MET A 313 14.16 -5.66 -6.72
N ALA A 314 14.45 -6.68 -7.54
CA ALA A 314 15.44 -6.56 -8.60
C ALA A 314 15.04 -5.49 -9.63
N THR A 315 13.76 -5.48 -10.02
CA THR A 315 13.21 -4.47 -10.95
C THR A 315 13.24 -3.05 -10.34
N GLU A 316 13.01 -2.94 -9.03
CA GLU A 316 13.08 -1.66 -8.31
C GLU A 316 14.51 -1.12 -8.25
N PHE A 317 15.48 -2.00 -8.00
CA PHE A 317 16.90 -1.66 -8.03
C PHE A 317 17.32 -1.22 -9.43
N ASP A 318 16.93 -1.96 -10.46
CA ASP A 318 17.20 -1.63 -11.86
C ASP A 318 16.71 -0.22 -12.23
N ARG A 319 15.52 0.16 -11.74
CA ARG A 319 14.95 1.49 -11.99
C ARG A 319 15.58 2.62 -11.18
N SER A 320 15.98 2.36 -9.94
CA SER A 320 16.21 3.44 -8.96
C SER A 320 17.52 3.36 -8.18
N GLY A 321 18.35 2.33 -8.41
CA GLY A 321 19.59 2.08 -7.68
C GLY A 321 19.38 1.77 -6.19
N LYS A 322 18.14 1.51 -5.76
CA LYS A 322 17.78 1.16 -4.39
C LYS A 322 16.61 0.19 -4.34
N ILE A 323 16.55 -0.58 -3.26
CA ILE A 323 15.42 -1.45 -2.94
C ILE A 323 14.71 -0.87 -1.72
N ALA A 324 13.48 -0.36 -1.88
CA ALA A 324 12.62 0.07 -0.78
C ALA A 324 11.47 -0.91 -0.53
N ALA A 325 11.08 -1.71 -1.55
CA ALA A 325 10.01 -2.70 -1.49
C ALA A 325 8.71 -2.13 -0.90
N ALA A 326 8.37 -0.89 -1.28
CA ALA A 326 7.22 -0.17 -0.70
C ALA A 326 5.90 -0.92 -0.93
N ARG A 327 5.76 -1.58 -2.09
CA ARG A 327 4.58 -2.34 -2.51
C ARG A 327 4.52 -3.76 -1.95
N LEU A 328 5.55 -4.22 -1.24
CA LEU A 328 5.63 -5.59 -0.70
C LEU A 328 5.44 -5.57 0.83
N GLN A 329 4.20 -5.37 1.28
CA GLN A 329 3.88 -5.22 2.70
C GLN A 329 4.16 -6.49 3.53
N ILE A 330 4.20 -7.66 2.89
CA ILE A 330 4.39 -8.96 3.55
C ILE A 330 5.88 -9.25 3.85
N VAL A 331 6.82 -8.59 3.16
CA VAL A 331 8.25 -8.89 3.33
C VAL A 331 8.81 -8.16 4.55
N PRO A 332 9.54 -8.85 5.46
CA PRO A 332 10.11 -8.20 6.63
C PRO A 332 11.06 -7.05 6.27
N ARG A 333 10.89 -5.89 6.91
CA ARG A 333 11.67 -4.67 6.60
C ARG A 333 13.17 -4.82 6.85
N TYR A 334 13.57 -5.63 7.84
CA TYR A 334 14.99 -5.91 8.08
C TYR A 334 15.64 -6.64 6.89
N LEU A 335 14.92 -7.56 6.24
CA LEU A 335 15.41 -8.32 5.10
C LEU A 335 15.60 -7.40 3.89
N VAL A 336 14.64 -6.52 3.64
CA VAL A 336 14.73 -5.49 2.60
C VAL A 336 15.95 -4.59 2.83
N ALA A 337 16.14 -4.13 4.07
CA ALA A 337 17.26 -3.25 4.43
C ALA A 337 18.62 -3.95 4.27
N ASP A 338 18.74 -5.20 4.73
CA ASP A 338 19.96 -6.00 4.60
C ASP A 338 20.31 -6.28 3.15
N LEU A 339 19.31 -6.66 2.34
CA LEU A 339 19.50 -6.92 0.91
C LEU A 339 19.88 -5.63 0.18
N ASN A 340 19.16 -4.52 0.41
CA ASN A 340 19.47 -3.22 -0.20
C ASN A 340 20.90 -2.77 0.11
N ARG A 341 21.35 -2.92 1.37
CA ARG A 341 22.72 -2.59 1.77
C ARG A 341 23.74 -3.41 0.99
N ARG A 342 23.53 -4.73 0.88
CA ARG A 342 24.43 -5.64 0.17
C ARG A 342 24.45 -5.37 -1.33
N VAL A 343 23.29 -5.17 -1.94
CA VAL A 343 23.15 -4.84 -3.37
C VAL A 343 23.88 -3.54 -3.68
N ARG A 344 23.63 -2.46 -2.91
CA ARG A 344 24.31 -1.17 -3.11
C ARG A 344 25.82 -1.24 -2.87
N PHE A 345 26.26 -2.00 -1.87
CA PHE A 345 27.68 -2.22 -1.63
C PHE A 345 28.34 -2.93 -2.82
N ARG A 346 27.71 -4.01 -3.32
CA ARG A 346 28.23 -4.77 -4.47
C ARG A 346 28.19 -3.99 -5.76
N ALA A 347 27.15 -3.19 -5.98
CA ALA A 347 27.05 -2.26 -7.08
C ALA A 347 28.22 -1.26 -7.05
N LYS A 348 28.39 -0.52 -5.95
CA LYS A 348 29.50 0.44 -5.80
C LYS A 348 30.87 -0.21 -5.99
N GLN A 349 31.06 -1.42 -5.45
CA GLN A 349 32.30 -2.16 -5.60
C GLN A 349 32.58 -2.45 -7.07
N ARG A 350 31.63 -3.08 -7.77
CA ARG A 350 31.80 -3.44 -9.17
C ARG A 350 31.93 -2.20 -10.08
N GLN A 351 31.38 -1.04 -9.69
CA GLN A 351 31.54 0.23 -10.43
C GLN A 351 32.97 0.70 -10.38
N ARG A 352 33.54 0.67 -9.19
CA ARG A 352 34.94 0.99 -9.03
C ARG A 352 35.80 -0.01 -9.81
N ASP A 353 35.49 -1.30 -9.77
CA ASP A 353 36.26 -2.32 -10.46
C ASP A 353 36.20 -2.17 -11.98
N TRP A 354 35.03 -1.85 -12.53
CA TRP A 354 34.86 -1.55 -13.95
C TRP A 354 35.65 -0.29 -14.37
N VAL A 355 35.62 0.77 -13.54
CA VAL A 355 36.42 1.97 -13.79
C VAL A 355 37.91 1.65 -13.72
N ASP A 356 38.34 0.83 -12.77
CA ASP A 356 39.73 0.41 -12.64
C ASP A 356 40.17 -0.43 -13.84
N ASP A 357 39.30 -1.31 -14.35
CA ASP A 357 39.57 -2.09 -15.56
C ASP A 357 39.67 -1.19 -16.79
N LEU A 358 38.77 -0.20 -16.94
CA LEU A 358 38.85 0.77 -18.02
C LEU A 358 40.13 1.62 -17.94
N PHE A 359 40.49 2.09 -16.74
CA PHE A 359 41.73 2.83 -16.50
C PHE A 359 42.96 1.98 -16.83
N ASN A 360 42.95 0.72 -16.42
CA ASN A 360 44.05 -0.22 -16.66
C ASN A 360 44.24 -0.49 -18.14
N VAL A 361 43.17 -0.72 -18.90
CA VAL A 361 43.26 -0.93 -20.34
C VAL A 361 43.67 0.36 -21.07
N ALA A 362 43.10 1.50 -20.69
CA ALA A 362 43.39 2.78 -21.34
C ALA A 362 44.82 3.27 -21.07
N ILE A 363 45.30 3.18 -19.83
CA ILE A 363 46.53 3.85 -19.37
C ILE A 363 47.46 2.86 -18.65
N GLY A 364 46.95 2.17 -17.62
CA GLY A 364 47.78 1.47 -16.63
C GLY A 364 48.59 0.29 -17.19
N PHE A 365 48.07 -0.42 -18.19
CA PHE A 365 48.78 -1.49 -18.88
C PHE A 365 49.53 -0.95 -20.10
N ALA A 366 50.75 -1.44 -20.28
CA ALA A 366 51.56 -1.20 -21.47
C ALA A 366 51.09 -2.12 -22.61
N LEU A 367 49.92 -1.81 -23.17
CA LEU A 367 49.31 -2.53 -24.28
C LEU A 367 49.66 -1.87 -25.61
N THR A 368 49.82 -2.68 -26.65
CA THR A 368 49.81 -2.22 -28.05
C THR A 368 48.42 -1.69 -28.42
N PRO A 369 48.30 -0.87 -29.49
CA PRO A 369 46.99 -0.37 -29.94
C PRO A 369 45.98 -1.49 -30.25
N ALA A 370 46.45 -2.61 -30.81
CA ALA A 370 45.60 -3.76 -31.13
C ALA A 370 45.06 -4.45 -29.86
N GLU A 371 45.95 -4.76 -28.90
CA GLU A 371 45.56 -5.37 -27.61
C GLU A 371 44.64 -4.46 -26.80
N ARG A 372 44.87 -3.15 -26.83
CA ARG A 372 44.00 -2.18 -26.15
C ARG A 372 42.60 -2.22 -26.74
N ARG A 373 42.47 -2.19 -28.06
CA ARG A 373 41.17 -2.24 -28.74
C ARG A 373 40.43 -3.54 -28.45
N GLU A 374 41.15 -4.66 -28.42
CA GLU A 374 40.60 -5.96 -28.03
C GLU A 374 40.10 -5.98 -26.59
N GLN A 375 40.88 -5.46 -25.64
CA GLN A 375 40.49 -5.44 -24.21
C GLN A 375 39.42 -4.39 -23.88
N LEU A 376 39.26 -3.33 -24.68
CA LEU A 376 38.17 -2.36 -24.51
C LEU A 376 36.81 -2.93 -24.95
N GLN A 377 36.77 -3.88 -25.88
CA GLN A 377 35.51 -4.48 -26.34
C GLN A 377 34.63 -5.06 -25.22
N PRO A 378 35.13 -5.94 -24.32
CA PRO A 378 34.29 -6.48 -23.24
C PRO A 378 33.85 -5.41 -22.23
N LEU A 379 34.51 -4.24 -22.18
CA LEU A 379 34.15 -3.13 -21.29
C LEU A 379 33.06 -2.22 -21.87
N ARG A 380 32.72 -2.38 -23.17
CA ARG A 380 31.65 -1.62 -23.85
C ARG A 380 30.26 -2.07 -23.49
N GLU A 381 30.09 -3.32 -23.03
CA GLU A 381 28.78 -3.76 -22.56
C GLU A 381 28.39 -2.98 -21.30
N PRO A 382 27.18 -2.37 -21.26
CA PRO A 382 26.79 -1.48 -20.18
C PRO A 382 26.77 -2.24 -18.86
N TRP A 383 27.62 -1.80 -17.94
CA TRP A 383 27.65 -2.32 -16.59
C TRP A 383 26.70 -1.45 -15.73
N GLU A 384 25.65 -2.10 -15.18
CA GLU A 384 24.49 -1.52 -14.45
C GLU A 384 23.43 -0.75 -15.25
N GLY A 385 23.32 -0.99 -16.57
CA GLY A 385 22.35 -0.26 -17.40
C GLY A 385 22.67 1.23 -17.58
N ARG A 386 23.85 1.67 -17.10
CA ARG A 386 24.39 3.00 -17.33
C ARG A 386 25.03 3.04 -18.72
N GLN A 387 24.53 3.94 -19.58
CA GLN A 387 25.12 4.16 -20.90
C GLN A 387 26.35 5.05 -20.77
N VAL A 388 27.53 4.47 -20.92
CA VAL A 388 28.77 5.24 -21.13
C VAL A 388 28.82 5.61 -22.62
N PRO A 389 29.01 6.89 -22.98
CA PRO A 389 29.05 7.30 -24.38
C PRO A 389 30.12 6.51 -25.16
N ALA A 390 29.79 6.08 -26.38
CA ALA A 390 30.72 5.36 -27.25
C ALA A 390 32.05 6.10 -27.46
N GLN A 391 32.00 7.43 -27.41
CA GLN A 391 33.16 8.32 -27.52
C GLN A 391 34.21 8.05 -26.44
N VAL A 392 33.82 7.75 -25.20
CA VAL A 392 34.77 7.44 -24.12
C VAL A 392 35.68 6.28 -24.51
N PHE A 393 35.14 5.24 -25.13
CA PHE A 393 35.92 4.08 -25.56
C PHE A 393 36.86 4.40 -26.72
N ILE A 394 36.44 5.30 -27.62
CA ILE A 394 37.28 5.77 -28.73
C ILE A 394 38.45 6.57 -28.17
N ASP A 395 38.17 7.49 -27.24
CA ASP A 395 39.21 8.30 -26.58
C ASP A 395 40.19 7.40 -25.81
N CYS A 396 39.70 6.36 -25.13
CA CYS A 396 40.54 5.39 -24.43
C CYS A 396 41.55 4.66 -25.32
N GLU A 397 41.37 4.59 -26.65
CA GLU A 397 42.35 3.94 -27.55
C GLU A 397 43.67 4.73 -27.63
N SER A 398 43.60 6.07 -27.60
CA SER A 398 44.74 6.99 -27.71
C SER A 398 45.11 7.70 -26.41
N LEU A 399 44.26 7.61 -25.38
CA LEU A 399 44.35 8.41 -24.15
C LEU A 399 45.74 8.39 -23.50
N ARG A 400 46.39 7.23 -23.41
CA ARG A 400 47.73 7.13 -22.82
C ARG A 400 48.76 8.01 -23.54
N ALA A 401 48.79 7.94 -24.87
CA ALA A 401 49.72 8.73 -25.67
C ALA A 401 49.41 10.23 -25.58
N GLU A 402 48.13 10.59 -25.47
CA GLU A 402 47.70 11.98 -25.28
C GLU A 402 48.11 12.54 -23.92
N LEU A 403 47.97 11.76 -22.85
CA LEU A 403 48.42 12.13 -21.51
C LEU A 403 49.96 12.22 -21.44
N GLU A 404 50.68 11.31 -22.09
CA GLU A 404 52.16 11.37 -22.22
C GLU A 404 52.60 12.62 -23.00
N ALA A 405 51.79 13.10 -23.94
CA ALA A 405 51.98 14.36 -24.66
C ALA A 405 51.50 15.62 -23.88
N GLY A 406 51.07 15.46 -22.62
CA GLY A 406 50.67 16.57 -21.75
C GLY A 406 49.24 17.10 -21.96
N LYS A 407 48.39 16.39 -22.70
CA LYS A 407 46.97 16.73 -22.83
C LYS A 407 46.20 16.36 -21.55
N SER A 408 45.06 17.02 -21.33
CA SER A 408 44.13 16.69 -20.24
C SER A 408 43.09 15.64 -20.68
N LEU A 409 42.37 15.08 -19.70
CA LEU A 409 41.20 14.24 -19.98
C LEU A 409 40.16 15.02 -20.85
N PRO A 410 39.45 14.35 -21.77
CA PRO A 410 38.45 15.01 -22.61
C PRO A 410 37.30 15.61 -21.80
N ALA A 411 36.94 16.87 -22.06
CA ALA A 411 35.86 17.58 -21.35
C ALA A 411 34.45 17.02 -21.63
N SER A 412 34.30 16.19 -22.67
CA SER A 412 33.06 15.51 -23.04
C SER A 412 32.74 14.28 -22.18
N TRP A 413 33.67 13.85 -21.32
CA TRP A 413 33.50 12.67 -20.50
C TRP A 413 32.47 12.88 -19.38
N PRO A 414 31.72 11.83 -18.98
CA PRO A 414 30.85 11.90 -17.81
C PRO A 414 31.60 12.35 -16.56
N THR A 415 30.97 13.18 -15.72
CA THR A 415 31.60 13.76 -14.52
C THR A 415 32.13 12.69 -13.57
N GLU A 416 31.35 11.64 -13.29
CA GLU A 416 31.76 10.55 -12.40
C GLU A 416 33.00 9.82 -12.92
N LEU A 417 33.08 9.62 -14.24
CA LEU A 417 34.22 8.94 -14.87
C LEU A 417 35.46 9.83 -14.87
N THR A 418 35.30 11.11 -15.20
CA THR A 418 36.36 12.10 -15.18
C THR A 418 36.96 12.23 -13.79
N GLN A 419 36.12 12.31 -12.76
CA GLN A 419 36.56 12.34 -11.37
C GLN A 419 37.37 11.09 -11.02
N ALA A 420 36.85 9.90 -11.34
CA ALA A 420 37.53 8.66 -11.00
C ALA A 420 38.87 8.51 -11.74
N PHE A 421 38.95 8.88 -13.02
CA PHE A 421 40.23 8.90 -13.75
C PHE A 421 41.20 9.92 -13.17
N THR A 422 40.72 11.11 -12.80
CA THR A 422 41.56 12.15 -12.17
C THR A 422 42.13 11.66 -10.84
N GLU A 423 41.31 11.04 -9.99
CA GLU A 423 41.75 10.43 -8.72
C GLU A 423 42.81 9.34 -8.97
N ARG A 424 42.63 8.53 -10.01
CA ARG A 424 43.61 7.48 -10.37
C ARG A 424 44.90 8.04 -10.94
N LEU A 425 44.84 9.09 -11.77
CA LEU A 425 45.99 9.78 -12.33
C LEU A 425 46.83 10.44 -11.24
N ALA A 426 46.19 11.04 -10.22
CA ALA A 426 46.88 11.65 -9.09
C ALA A 426 47.71 10.66 -8.25
N LEU A 427 47.41 9.35 -8.34
CA LEU A 427 48.12 8.29 -7.63
C LEU A 427 49.24 7.63 -8.47
N GLN A 428 49.47 8.09 -9.70
CA GLN A 428 50.48 7.51 -10.59
C GLN A 428 51.89 7.99 -10.20
N PRO A 429 52.89 7.10 -10.24
CA PRO A 429 54.27 7.50 -9.98
C PRO A 429 54.82 8.36 -11.13
N GLN A 430 55.83 9.17 -10.86
CA GLN A 430 56.44 10.05 -11.87
C GLN A 430 57.15 9.27 -13.00
N GLN A 431 57.60 8.04 -12.72
CA GLN A 431 58.34 7.19 -13.65
C GLN A 431 57.46 6.14 -14.32
N GLY A 432 56.37 6.59 -14.95
CA GLY A 432 55.53 5.78 -15.82
C GLY A 432 54.22 5.29 -15.18
N TRP A 433 53.37 4.72 -16.02
CA TRP A 433 52.01 4.33 -15.65
C TRP A 433 51.95 2.94 -15.00
N VAL A 434 51.22 2.84 -13.90
CA VAL A 434 50.94 1.60 -13.18
C VAL A 434 49.44 1.29 -13.16
N PRO A 435 49.07 0.00 -13.19
CA PRO A 435 47.67 -0.39 -13.06
C PRO A 435 47.06 0.06 -11.72
N ALA A 436 45.82 0.52 -11.77
CA ALA A 436 44.95 0.66 -10.62
C ALA A 436 44.76 -0.71 -9.94
N ARG A 437 45.13 -0.75 -8.64
CA ARG A 437 45.02 -1.95 -7.82
C ARG A 437 43.60 -2.14 -7.30
N LYS A 438 43.10 -3.38 -7.39
CA LYS A 438 41.82 -3.80 -6.84
C LYS A 438 41.97 -4.19 -5.37
N ASN A 439 41.01 -3.83 -4.53
CA ASN A 439 41.00 -4.21 -3.11
C ASN A 439 40.16 -5.48 -2.83
N HIS A 440 39.87 -6.27 -3.85
CA HIS A 440 39.17 -7.53 -3.75
C HIS A 440 39.60 -8.45 -4.90
N VAL A 441 39.36 -9.75 -4.73
CA VAL A 441 39.72 -10.79 -5.69
C VAL A 441 38.57 -11.77 -5.87
N THR A 442 38.43 -12.33 -7.07
CA THR A 442 37.56 -13.50 -7.31
C THR A 442 38.41 -14.74 -7.60
N PRO A 443 37.92 -15.96 -7.28
CA PRO A 443 38.62 -17.20 -7.62
C PRO A 443 38.91 -17.35 -9.12
N SER A 444 38.08 -16.77 -10.00
CA SER A 444 38.32 -16.80 -11.44
C SER A 444 39.55 -15.97 -11.84
N GLN A 445 39.66 -14.75 -11.30
CA GLN A 445 40.81 -13.87 -11.53
C GLN A 445 42.10 -14.47 -10.98
N LEU A 446 42.04 -15.04 -9.77
CA LEU A 446 43.20 -15.71 -9.16
C LEU A 446 43.70 -16.89 -9.99
N ARG A 447 42.78 -17.71 -10.56
CA ARG A 447 43.13 -18.81 -11.46
C ARG A 447 43.75 -18.33 -12.77
N GLN A 448 43.32 -17.18 -13.30
CA GLN A 448 43.94 -16.60 -14.49
C GLN A 448 45.35 -16.10 -14.23
N LEU A 449 45.67 -15.65 -13.01
CA LEU A 449 47.04 -15.23 -12.65
C LEU A 449 48.06 -16.36 -12.70
N THR A 450 47.65 -17.60 -12.45
CA THR A 450 48.56 -18.76 -12.49
C THR A 450 48.81 -19.27 -13.91
N ALA A 451 47.95 -18.93 -14.87
CA ALA A 451 48.06 -19.42 -16.24
C ALA A 451 49.34 -18.89 -16.92
N GLY A 452 50.14 -19.81 -17.46
CA GLY A 452 51.33 -19.47 -18.27
C GLY A 452 52.50 -18.84 -17.51
N LYS A 453 52.56 -18.93 -16.17
CA LYS A 453 53.69 -18.42 -15.37
C LYS A 453 54.67 -19.53 -14.99
N SER A 454 55.97 -19.26 -15.12
CA SER A 454 57.06 -20.22 -14.91
C SER A 454 57.25 -20.61 -13.44
N ASP A 455 57.04 -19.69 -12.51
CA ASP A 455 57.23 -19.87 -11.08
C ASP A 455 56.22 -19.07 -10.25
N PHE A 456 56.15 -19.38 -8.96
CA PHE A 456 55.22 -18.70 -8.04
C PHE A 456 55.63 -17.24 -7.77
N THR A 457 56.91 -16.88 -7.89
CA THR A 457 57.38 -15.50 -7.71
C THR A 457 56.80 -14.58 -8.78
N ALA A 458 56.69 -15.06 -10.03
CA ALA A 458 56.04 -14.37 -11.13
C ALA A 458 54.53 -14.19 -10.88
N VAL A 459 53.87 -15.21 -10.31
CA VAL A 459 52.45 -15.13 -9.90
C VAL A 459 52.26 -14.11 -8.78
N GLN A 460 53.12 -14.13 -7.74
CA GLN A 460 53.06 -13.20 -6.62
C GLN A 460 53.31 -11.75 -7.07
N THR A 461 54.25 -11.55 -7.98
CA THR A 461 54.54 -10.22 -8.56
C THR A 461 53.35 -9.72 -9.36
N ALA A 462 52.73 -10.56 -10.19
CA ALA A 462 51.52 -10.21 -10.94
C ALA A 462 50.35 -9.89 -10.00
N TYR A 463 50.20 -10.66 -8.93
CA TYR A 463 49.21 -10.42 -7.89
C TYR A 463 49.40 -9.05 -7.22
N ARG A 464 50.61 -8.75 -6.71
CA ARG A 464 50.90 -7.48 -6.02
C ARG A 464 50.83 -6.26 -6.94
N ARG A 465 51.01 -6.47 -8.25
CA ARG A 465 50.79 -5.43 -9.26
C ARG A 465 49.32 -5.05 -9.41
N LEU A 466 48.41 -6.01 -9.26
CA LEU A 466 46.98 -5.86 -9.59
C LEU A 466 46.08 -5.73 -8.36
N TYR A 467 46.54 -6.16 -7.18
CA TYR A 467 45.73 -6.24 -5.97
C TYR A 467 46.40 -5.56 -4.78
N ALA A 468 45.58 -4.95 -3.93
CA ALA A 468 45.95 -4.32 -2.67
C ALA A 468 44.91 -4.68 -1.60
N LEU A 469 44.97 -5.93 -1.12
CA LEU A 469 44.12 -6.39 -0.02
C LEU A 469 44.71 -5.94 1.33
N PRO A 470 43.91 -5.91 2.42
CA PRO A 470 44.46 -5.82 3.77
C PRO A 470 45.48 -6.93 4.03
N GLU A 471 46.52 -6.65 4.81
CA GLU A 471 47.66 -7.57 5.01
C GLU A 471 47.24 -8.98 5.44
N ALA A 472 46.27 -9.10 6.35
CA ALA A 472 45.73 -10.38 6.80
C ALA A 472 45.08 -11.19 5.65
N ASP A 473 44.27 -10.52 4.82
CA ASP A 473 43.59 -11.15 3.68
C ASP A 473 44.57 -11.46 2.54
N GLU A 474 45.59 -10.60 2.35
CA GLU A 474 46.65 -10.81 1.37
C GLU A 474 47.44 -12.08 1.69
N ALA A 475 47.86 -12.27 2.94
CA ALA A 475 48.62 -13.45 3.35
C ALA A 475 47.83 -14.76 3.12
N ILE A 476 46.55 -14.78 3.49
CA ILE A 476 45.65 -15.92 3.28
C ILE A 476 45.49 -16.19 1.77
N THR A 477 45.25 -15.13 0.99
CA THR A 477 45.02 -15.24 -0.46
C THR A 477 46.28 -15.75 -1.18
N LEU A 478 47.45 -15.21 -0.85
CA LEU A 478 48.72 -15.66 -1.43
C LEU A 478 49.03 -17.11 -1.06
N SER A 479 48.75 -17.52 0.18
CA SER A 479 48.91 -18.91 0.60
C SER A 479 48.00 -19.86 -0.20
N ALA A 480 46.71 -19.51 -0.33
CA ALA A 480 45.77 -20.30 -1.13
C ALA A 480 46.15 -20.34 -2.61
N LEU A 481 46.63 -19.22 -3.17
CA LEU A 481 47.10 -19.14 -4.54
C LEU A 481 48.34 -20.00 -4.77
N HIS A 482 49.26 -20.05 -3.80
CA HIS A 482 50.44 -20.91 -3.85
C HIS A 482 50.06 -22.39 -3.85
N GLN A 483 49.16 -22.80 -2.95
CA GLN A 483 48.67 -24.17 -2.91
C GLN A 483 47.97 -24.56 -4.21
N TYR A 484 47.17 -23.65 -4.78
CA TYR A 484 46.52 -23.88 -6.07
C TYR A 484 47.55 -24.02 -7.21
N TYR A 485 48.56 -23.14 -7.25
CA TYR A 485 49.65 -23.20 -8.24
C TYR A 485 50.42 -24.53 -8.17
N LEU A 486 50.78 -24.99 -6.98
CA LEU A 486 51.46 -26.28 -6.78
C LEU A 486 50.60 -27.44 -7.27
N ARG A 487 49.31 -27.48 -6.90
CA ARG A 487 48.39 -28.52 -7.38
C ARG A 487 48.21 -28.51 -8.90
N GLN A 488 48.23 -27.33 -9.51
CA GLN A 488 48.15 -27.22 -10.96
C GLN A 488 49.42 -27.80 -11.61
N ARG A 489 50.61 -27.47 -11.08
CA ARG A 489 51.90 -28.01 -11.55
C ARG A 489 52.01 -29.52 -11.36
N ASP A 490 51.61 -30.04 -10.21
CA ASP A 490 51.60 -31.48 -9.95
C ASP A 490 50.71 -32.25 -10.93
N ARG A 491 49.58 -31.64 -11.34
CA ARG A 491 48.69 -32.20 -12.38
C ARG A 491 49.30 -32.12 -13.77
N GLU A 492 49.87 -30.97 -14.14
CA GLU A 492 50.54 -30.78 -15.44
C GLU A 492 51.72 -31.75 -15.62
N GLU A 493 52.44 -32.05 -14.53
CA GLU A 493 53.59 -32.95 -14.52
C GLU A 493 53.24 -34.41 -14.18
N GLN A 494 51.94 -34.75 -14.01
CA GLN A 494 51.46 -36.09 -13.63
C GLN A 494 52.13 -36.70 -12.39
N ARG A 495 52.70 -35.87 -11.50
CA ARG A 495 53.48 -36.34 -10.34
C ARG A 495 52.67 -37.19 -9.37
N GLN A 496 51.35 -36.99 -9.30
CA GLN A 496 50.46 -37.86 -8.52
C GLN A 496 50.45 -39.30 -9.03
N ASP A 497 50.46 -39.50 -10.35
CA ASP A 497 50.49 -40.83 -10.95
C ASP A 497 51.86 -41.48 -10.75
N THR A 498 52.94 -40.70 -10.87
CA THR A 498 54.30 -41.15 -10.60
C THR A 498 54.47 -41.54 -9.13
N THR A 499 53.95 -40.75 -8.19
CA THR A 499 54.03 -41.01 -6.74
C THR A 499 53.20 -42.25 -6.37
N GLN A 500 52.01 -42.42 -6.96
CA GLN A 500 51.20 -43.63 -6.78
C GLN A 500 51.81 -44.88 -7.42
N ALA A 501 52.54 -44.74 -8.52
CA ALA A 501 53.31 -45.84 -9.10
C ALA A 501 54.47 -46.25 -8.18
N LEU A 502 55.21 -45.28 -7.65
CA LEU A 502 56.34 -45.50 -6.75
C LEU A 502 55.90 -46.10 -5.40
N LEU A 503 54.77 -45.63 -4.84
CA LEU A 503 54.16 -46.25 -3.67
C LEU A 503 53.73 -47.70 -3.92
N ARG A 504 53.19 -48.00 -5.12
CA ARG A 504 52.86 -49.38 -5.51
C ARG A 504 54.08 -50.26 -5.66
N GLU A 505 55.23 -49.71 -6.07
CA GLU A 505 56.51 -50.45 -6.11
C GLU A 505 57.11 -50.65 -4.72
N LEU A 506 57.03 -49.67 -3.82
CA LEU A 506 57.55 -49.76 -2.45
C LEU A 506 56.71 -50.65 -1.52
N MET A 507 55.44 -50.89 -1.86
CA MET A 507 54.53 -51.78 -1.11
C MET A 507 54.47 -53.21 -1.68
N LYS A 508 55.32 -53.53 -2.67
CA LYS A 508 55.67 -54.90 -3.06
C LYS A 508 56.95 -55.30 -2.35
#